data_AF-A0A2G6QPE1-F1
#
_entry.id   AF-A0A2G6QPE1-F1
#
_cell.length_a   1.000
_cell.length_b   1.000
_cell.length_c   1.000
_cell.angle_alpha   90.00
_cell.angle_beta   90.00
_cell.angle_gamma   90.00
#
_symmetry.space_group_name_H-M   'P 1'
#
loop_
_entity.id
_entity.type
_entity.pdbx_description
1 polymer ?
#
loop_
_entity_poly.entity_id
_entity_poly.type
_entity_poly.pdbx_seq_one_letter_code
_entity_poly.pdbx_strand_id
1 'polypeptide(L)' 'MWYWFFKFTIFRPLVKRVWRAVIIGEENIPKTGGAIIAANHIANIDSIVVPALLERRLTYPVKAELFSGKTLKIKIVGW' A
#
# COMPACT_ATOMS: atom_id res chain seq x y z
N MET A 1 -9.37 2.58 10.84
CA MET A 1 -10.23 1.38 10.85
C MET A 1 -10.28 0.71 9.48
N TRP A 2 -10.80 1.37 8.44
CA TRP A 2 -10.94 0.77 7.11
C TRP A 2 -9.66 0.32 6.41
N TYR A 3 -8.56 1.09 6.54
CA TYR A 3 -7.25 0.69 6.01
C TYR A 3 -6.86 -0.72 6.45
N TRP A 4 -6.95 -1.00 7.75
CA TRP A 4 -6.57 -2.29 8.32
C TRP A 4 -7.52 -3.41 7.90
N PHE A 5 -8.82 -3.12 7.85
CA PHE A 5 -9.82 -4.07 7.34
C PHE A 5 -9.46 -4.51 5.92
N PHE A 6 -9.40 -3.58 4.96
CA PHE A 6 -9.13 -3.93 3.57
C PHE A 6 -7.72 -4.51 3.34
N LYS A 7 -6.72 -4.01 4.08
CA LYS A 7 -5.36 -4.58 4.05
C LYS A 7 -5.38 -6.07 4.36
N PHE A 8 -6.03 -6.47 5.45
CA PHE A 8 -6.00 -7.86 5.90
C PHE A 8 -7.04 -8.77 5.25
N THR A 9 -8.21 -8.25 4.85
CA THR A 9 -9.29 -9.07 4.28
C THR A 9 -9.23 -9.20 2.76
N ILE A 10 -8.67 -8.22 2.05
CA ILE A 10 -8.63 -8.20 0.58
C ILE A 10 -7.17 -8.21 0.08
N PHE A 11 -6.39 -7.18 0.40
CA PHE A 11 -5.13 -6.95 -0.30
C PHE A 11 -4.03 -7.94 0.10
N ARG A 12 -3.79 -8.17 1.39
CA ARG A 12 -2.77 -9.13 1.88
C ARG A 12 -3.01 -10.55 1.38
N PRO A 13 -4.23 -11.14 1.45
CA PRO A 13 -4.47 -12.47 0.91
C PRO A 13 -4.33 -12.50 -0.61
N LEU A 14 -4.81 -11.47 -1.32
CA LEU A 14 -4.66 -11.36 -2.77
C LEU A 14 -3.18 -11.37 -3.19
N VAL A 15 -2.35 -10.54 -2.56
CA VAL A 15 -0.92 -10.46 -2.92
C VAL A 15 -0.13 -11.69 -2.54
N LYS A 16 -0.46 -12.34 -1.43
CA LYS A 16 0.20 -13.60 -1.04
C LYS A 16 -0.25 -14.79 -1.88
N ARG A 17 -1.51 -14.83 -2.34
CA ARG A 17 -2.04 -16.00 -3.06
C ARG A 17 -1.87 -15.92 -4.57
N VAL A 18 -2.09 -14.74 -5.15
CA VAL A 18 -2.02 -14.53 -6.61
C VAL A 18 -0.59 -14.23 -7.02
N TRP A 19 0.00 -13.18 -6.46
CA TRP A 19 1.37 -12.78 -6.80
C TRP A 19 2.44 -13.55 -6.03
N ARG A 20 2.05 -14.36 -5.03
CA ARG A 20 2.99 -15.12 -4.18
C ARG A 20 4.08 -14.23 -3.59
N ALA A 21 3.70 -13.00 -3.25
CA ALA A 21 4.65 -11.99 -2.83
C ALA A 21 5.25 -12.38 -1.46
N VAL A 22 6.57 -12.31 -1.37
CA VAL A 22 7.35 -12.65 -0.18
C VAL A 22 8.03 -11.39 0.34
N ILE A 23 8.13 -11.27 1.67
CA ILE A 23 8.92 -10.25 2.33
C ILE A 23 10.10 -10.92 3.03
N ILE A 24 11.28 -10.32 2.89
CA ILE A 24 12.52 -10.77 3.51
C ILE A 24 13.07 -9.57 4.26
N GLY A 25 13.49 -9.75 5.52
CA GLY A 25 14.05 -8.67 6.33
C GLY A 25 13.02 -7.69 6.88
N GLU A 26 11.76 -8.10 7.12
CA GLU A 26 10.71 -7.25 7.69
C GLU A 26 11.11 -6.70 9.08
N GLU A 27 11.93 -7.44 9.82
CA GLU A 27 12.48 -7.05 11.12
C GLU A 27 13.36 -5.79 11.07
N ASN A 28 13.87 -5.42 9.89
CA ASN A 28 14.65 -4.19 9.70
C ASN A 28 13.76 -2.93 9.65
N ILE A 29 12.45 -3.10 9.54
CA ILE A 29 11.50 -1.98 9.50
C ILE A 29 11.22 -1.50 10.93
N PRO A 30 11.43 -0.21 11.24
CA PRO A 30 11.14 0.31 12.57
C PRO A 30 9.68 0.08 12.96
N LYS A 31 9.45 -0.55 14.12
CA LYS A 31 8.11 -0.82 14.66
C LYS A 31 7.41 0.43 15.17
N THR A 32 8.19 1.40 15.64
CA THR A 32 7.71 2.67 16.20
C THR A 32 8.49 3.83 15.58
N GLY A 33 7.94 5.04 15.72
CA GLY A 33 8.54 6.25 15.16
C GLY A 33 8.31 6.45 13.65
N GLY A 34 8.79 7.61 13.18
CA GLY A 34 8.77 7.97 11.76
C GLY A 34 9.81 7.18 10.97
N ALA A 35 9.45 6.72 9.78
CA ALA A 35 10.37 6.10 8.84
C ALA A 35 9.96 6.48 7.41
N ILE A 36 10.96 6.67 6.54
CA ILE A 36 10.76 6.82 5.09
C ILE A 36 11.19 5.50 4.46
N ILE A 37 10.26 4.83 3.80
CA ILE A 37 10.57 3.64 3.00
C ILE A 37 10.88 4.12 1.58
N ALA A 38 12.17 4.12 1.23
CA ALA A 38 12.61 4.38 -0.13
C ALA A 38 12.68 3.05 -0.90
N ALA A 39 11.88 2.92 -1.95
CA ALA A 39 11.83 1.75 -2.79
C ALA A 39 11.94 2.15 -4.27
N ASN A 40 12.40 1.23 -5.10
CA ASN A 40 12.22 1.34 -6.54
C ASN A 40 10.72 1.31 -6.90
N HIS A 41 10.34 1.94 -8.00
CA HIS A 41 8.97 1.95 -8.51
C HIS A 41 8.95 1.41 -9.94
N ILE A 42 8.57 0.14 -10.08
CA ILE A 42 8.57 -0.58 -11.36
C ILE A 42 7.16 -0.56 -11.97
N ALA A 43 6.13 -0.65 -11.14
CA ALA A 43 4.75 -0.76 -11.62
C ALA A 43 3.75 -0.09 -10.68
N ASN A 44 2.62 0.36 -11.23
CA ASN A 44 1.53 0.98 -10.45
C ASN A 44 1.02 0.09 -9.30
N ILE A 45 1.21 -1.24 -9.40
CA ILE A 45 0.79 -2.19 -8.38
C ILE A 45 1.69 -2.17 -7.12
N ASP A 46 2.85 -1.52 -7.17
CA ASP A 46 3.74 -1.34 -6.01
C ASP A 46 3.00 -0.64 -4.85
N SER A 47 2.07 0.26 -5.19
CA SER A 47 1.19 0.94 -4.23
C SER A 47 0.19 0.02 -3.52
N ILE A 48 0.04 -1.24 -3.96
CA ILE A 48 -0.78 -2.27 -3.32
C ILE A 48 0.10 -3.32 -2.66
N VAL A 49 1.10 -3.86 -3.37
CA VAL A 49 1.92 -4.99 -2.89
C VAL A 49 2.71 -4.64 -1.64
N VAL A 50 3.46 -3.54 -1.67
CA VAL A 50 4.34 -3.12 -0.57
C VAL A 50 3.56 -2.88 0.73
N PRO A 51 2.50 -2.02 0.76
CA PRO A 51 1.75 -1.78 1.99
C PRO A 51 0.95 -2.98 2.48
N ALA A 52 0.58 -3.92 1.60
CA ALA A 52 -0.13 -5.14 1.99
C ALA A 52 0.79 -6.15 2.70
N LEU A 53 2.06 -6.23 2.29
CA LEU A 53 3.05 -7.11 2.88
C LEU A 53 3.56 -6.61 4.23
N LEU A 54 3.93 -5.33 4.33
CA LEU A 54 4.46 -4.73 5.56
C LEU A 54 3.46 -4.82 6.72
N GLU A 55 3.93 -4.98 7.95
CA GLU A 55 3.09 -4.90 9.14
C GLU A 55 2.55 -3.48 9.36
N ARG A 56 3.44 -2.47 9.34
CA ARG A 56 3.06 -1.07 9.57
C ARG A 56 2.21 -0.48 8.44
N ARG A 57 1.44 0.57 8.76
CA ARG A 57 0.77 1.39 7.75
C ARG A 57 1.80 2.19 6.97
N LEU A 58 1.64 2.23 5.65
CA LEU A 58 2.46 3.01 4.74
C LEU A 58 1.57 3.99 3.96
N THR A 59 2.07 5.21 3.78
CA THR A 59 1.39 6.31 3.10
C THR A 59 2.30 6.82 2.00
N TYR A 60 1.77 6.97 0.78
CA TYR A 60 2.51 7.50 -0.35
C TYR A 60 2.16 8.97 -0.59
N PRO A 61 3.14 9.81 -0.95
CA PRO A 61 2.83 11.07 -1.61
C PRO A 61 2.28 10.77 -3.00
N VAL A 62 1.18 11.45 -3.34
CA VAL A 62 0.50 11.29 -4.63
C VAL A 62 0.19 12.66 -5.20
N LYS A 63 0.27 12.77 -6.53
CA LYS A 63 -0.07 13.96 -7.31
C LYS A 63 -1.49 14.44 -7.01
N ALA A 64 -1.67 15.75 -6.81
CA ALA A 64 -2.97 16.33 -6.44
C ALA A 64 -4.04 16.10 -7.52
N GLU A 65 -3.61 15.99 -8.78
CA GLU A 65 -4.46 15.77 -9.95
C GLU A 65 -5.21 14.43 -9.89
N LEU A 66 -4.69 13.46 -9.12
CA LEU A 66 -5.37 12.18 -8.89
C LEU A 66 -6.63 12.31 -8.02
N PHE A 67 -6.83 13.48 -7.41
CA PHE A 67 -8.02 13.82 -6.62
C PHE A 67 -8.94 14.82 -7.35
N SER A 68 -8.50 15.44 -8.44
CA SER A 68 -9.27 16.46 -9.17
C SER A 68 -10.07 15.84 -10.31
N GLY A 69 -11.29 15.38 -10.01
CA GLY A 69 -12.24 14.92 -11.03
C GLY A 69 -13.53 14.33 -10.48
N LYS A 70 -14.48 14.03 -11.38
CA LYS A 70 -15.84 13.57 -11.00
C LYS A 70 -16.11 12.10 -11.30
N THR A 71 -15.15 11.37 -11.85
CA THR A 71 -15.34 9.95 -12.19
C THR A 71 -15.37 9.09 -10.93
N LEU A 72 -16.09 7.96 -10.97
CA LEU A 72 -16.15 7.02 -9.86
C LEU A 72 -14.75 6.54 -9.44
N LYS A 73 -13.86 6.30 -10.40
CA LYS A 73 -12.47 5.93 -10.15
C LYS A 73 -11.74 6.97 -9.30
N ILE A 74 -11.90 8.26 -9.61
CA ILE A 74 -11.26 9.34 -8.83
C ILE A 74 -11.86 9.41 -7.43
N LYS A 75 -13.18 9.25 -7.30
CA LYS A 75 -13.82 9.21 -5.97
C LYS A 75 -13.32 8.05 -5.11
N ILE A 76 -13.05 6.89 -5.71
CA ILE A 76 -12.46 5.74 -5.00
C ILE A 76 -11.01 6.03 -4.58
N VAL A 77 -10.22 6.65 -5.45
CA VAL A 77 -8.82 7.00 -5.15
C VAL A 77 -8.72 8.10 -4.08
N GLY A 78 -9.67 9.04 -4.05
CA GLY A 78 -9.70 10.15 -3.10
C GLY A 78 -10.34 9.86 -1.74
N TRP A 79 -10.76 8.61 -1.51
CA TRP A 79 -11.32 8.16 -0.24
C TRP A 79 -10.24 7.50 0.64
#